data_AF-A0A1S3JDW6-F1
#
_entry.id   AF-A0A1S3JDW6-F1
#
_cell.length_a   1.000
_cell.length_b   1.000
_cell.length_c   1.000
_cell.angle_alpha   90.00
_cell.angle_beta   90.00
_cell.angle_gamma   90.00
#
_symmetry.space_group_name_H-M   'P 1'
#
loop_
_entity.id
_entity.type
_entity.pdbx_description
1 polymer ?
#
loop_
_entity_poly.entity_id
_entity_poly.type
_entity_poly.pdbx_seq_one_letter_code
_entity_poly.pdbx_strand_id
1 'polypeptide(L)'
;MFRHKPTVSLLILHCFLAVGYVTVAAKADVDSLQGKPIAGCSFEDSQCVYHVNLGHHGTCDTTGKDGDTVLMKLVKLQNMLLEQSLLTQAVSMKYDNVTMVIQKIRSALNSLDAVTRHELQPLLQTVISANNATRAELAPVLTRLQTLEKEQGNVLLWLNRIENERAQLLLKVDASSKVYSSCSEWKRNGHHQDGHYLLDVDGKGGVQAFYVWCNMTSSPPTASIGHDRGLRTKTVGYEKVGSHICKVLYDVTMRQLTALMSNSSNCKQYFKYECHGALINTGGSGGQSTWWVSRDGENMTYLPGGDPKLGGCACKRTNTCAGGHECNCDMNDLTWRQDEGYITDVSKLPVTELRFGDTGNAGEQAYFTLGPVECEN
;
A
#
# COMPACT_ATOMS: atom_id res chain seq x y z
N MET A 1 -8.94 46.39 -5.36
CA MET A 1 -8.66 45.66 -6.61
C MET A 1 -7.26 45.07 -6.54
N PHE A 2 -7.11 43.85 -6.01
CA PHE A 2 -5.92 43.03 -6.22
C PHE A 2 -6.43 41.65 -6.63
N ARG A 3 -6.34 41.34 -7.93
CA ARG A 3 -6.64 40.01 -8.49
C ARG A 3 -5.40 39.15 -8.32
N HIS A 4 -5.40 38.21 -7.38
CA HIS A 4 -4.45 37.10 -7.39
C HIS A 4 -4.96 36.02 -8.35
N LYS A 5 -4.15 35.72 -9.37
CA LYS A 5 -4.37 34.59 -10.30
C LYS A 5 -3.99 33.29 -9.56
N PRO A 6 -4.78 32.20 -9.64
CA PRO A 6 -4.31 30.90 -9.20
C PRO A 6 -3.18 30.43 -10.13
N THR A 7 -2.06 30.05 -9.54
CA THR A 7 -0.84 29.60 -10.21
C THR A 7 -1.04 28.24 -10.88
N VAL A 8 -0.91 28.24 -12.21
CA VAL A 8 -0.41 27.25 -13.20
C VAL A 8 -0.11 25.79 -12.76
N SER A 9 0.23 25.50 -11.50
CA SER A 9 0.66 24.19 -11.01
C SER A 9 -0.43 23.11 -10.97
N LEU A 10 -1.71 23.47 -10.78
CA LEU A 10 -2.83 22.52 -10.74
C LEU A 10 -3.23 22.00 -12.14
N LEU A 11 -2.92 22.78 -13.18
CA LEU A 11 -3.20 22.43 -14.59
C LEU A 11 -2.14 21.46 -15.15
N ILE A 12 -0.90 21.56 -14.68
CA ILE A 12 0.19 20.62 -15.01
C ILE A 12 -0.13 19.21 -14.47
N LEU A 13 -0.78 19.12 -13.31
CA LEU A 13 -1.20 17.87 -12.68
C LEU A 13 -2.20 17.07 -13.54
N HIS A 14 -3.12 17.75 -14.24
CA HIS A 14 -4.08 17.11 -15.16
C HIS A 14 -3.41 16.60 -16.45
N CYS A 15 -2.40 17.30 -16.96
CA CYS A 15 -1.65 16.87 -18.15
C CYS A 15 -0.86 15.57 -17.92
N PHE A 16 -0.26 15.37 -16.74
CA PHE A 16 0.53 14.15 -16.48
C PHE A 16 -0.33 12.93 -16.13
N LEU A 17 -1.52 13.12 -15.54
CA LEU A 17 -2.48 12.03 -15.32
C LEU A 17 -3.00 11.44 -16.65
N ALA A 18 -3.12 12.26 -17.71
CA ALA A 18 -3.46 11.78 -19.05
C ALA A 18 -2.33 10.95 -19.69
N VAL A 19 -1.06 11.32 -19.49
CA VAL A 19 0.11 10.55 -20.01
C VAL A 19 0.30 9.23 -19.25
N GLY A 20 0.06 9.22 -17.94
CA GLY A 20 0.11 8.01 -17.10
C GLY A 20 -1.01 7.01 -17.43
N TYR A 21 -2.18 7.46 -17.86
CA TYR A 21 -3.27 6.57 -18.29
C TYR A 21 -3.00 5.89 -19.65
N VAL A 22 -2.27 6.54 -20.55
CA VAL A 22 -1.99 6.02 -21.90
C VAL A 22 -0.90 4.93 -21.92
N THR A 23 -0.14 4.75 -20.83
CA THR A 23 1.00 3.81 -20.81
C THR A 23 0.80 2.56 -19.93
N VAL A 24 -0.37 2.38 -19.32
CA VAL A 24 -0.77 1.15 -18.57
C VAL A 24 -1.78 0.32 -19.38
N ALA A 25 -1.63 0.29 -20.71
CA ALA A 25 -2.37 -0.61 -21.59
C ALA A 25 -1.39 -1.53 -22.34
N ALA A 26 -0.59 -2.31 -21.62
CA ALA A 26 0.06 -3.46 -22.21
C ALA A 26 -0.90 -4.66 -22.09
N LYS A 27 -1.64 -4.88 -23.20
CA LYS A 27 -2.39 -6.09 -23.57
C LYS A 27 -3.90 -6.13 -23.22
N ALA A 28 -4.68 -5.28 -23.88
CA ALA A 28 -6.07 -5.56 -24.28
C ALA A 28 -6.38 -4.78 -25.58
N ASP A 29 -7.07 -5.44 -26.52
CA ASP A 29 -7.42 -5.04 -27.90
C ASP A 29 -7.19 -3.58 -28.31
N VAL A 30 -6.20 -3.39 -29.19
CA VAL A 30 -5.91 -2.15 -29.89
C VAL A 30 -6.73 -2.14 -31.17
N ASP A 31 -7.96 -1.59 -31.12
CA ASP A 31 -8.64 -1.01 -32.29
C ASP A 31 -9.91 -0.17 -31.96
N SER A 32 -10.32 -0.04 -30.69
CA SER A 32 -11.62 0.59 -30.34
C SER A 32 -11.57 1.96 -29.62
N LEU A 33 -10.43 2.62 -29.44
CA LEU A 33 -10.38 3.90 -28.69
C LEU A 33 -9.73 5.03 -29.50
N GLN A 34 -10.39 5.45 -30.58
CA GLN A 34 -10.14 6.76 -31.20
C GLN A 34 -10.85 7.86 -30.40
N GLY A 35 -10.18 8.42 -29.39
CA GLY A 35 -10.58 9.66 -28.73
C GLY A 35 -10.04 10.88 -29.48
N LYS A 36 -10.93 11.79 -29.91
CA LYS A 36 -10.56 13.03 -30.63
C LYS A 36 -9.64 13.94 -29.78
N PRO A 37 -8.69 14.68 -30.39
CA PRO A 37 -7.84 15.61 -29.66
C PRO A 37 -8.63 16.79 -29.10
N ILE A 38 -8.33 17.17 -27.85
CA ILE A 38 -8.88 18.34 -27.18
C ILE A 38 -8.29 19.60 -27.83
N ALA A 39 -9.14 20.55 -28.22
CA ALA A 39 -8.71 21.81 -28.84
C ALA A 39 -7.83 22.63 -27.87
N GLY A 40 -6.64 23.05 -28.32
CA GLY A 40 -5.74 23.94 -27.58
C GLY A 40 -4.32 23.39 -27.30
N CYS A 41 -4.02 22.15 -27.67
CA CYS A 41 -2.69 21.56 -27.57
C CYS A 41 -2.02 21.44 -28.95
N SER A 42 -0.78 21.92 -29.07
CA SER A 42 0.11 21.66 -30.21
C SER A 42 1.43 21.06 -29.72
N PHE A 43 2.15 20.38 -30.62
CA PHE A 43 3.42 19.73 -30.35
C PHE A 43 4.51 20.45 -31.13
N GLU A 44 5.40 21.15 -30.43
CA GLU A 44 6.50 21.91 -31.00
C GLU A 44 7.80 21.57 -30.23
N ASP A 45 8.91 21.36 -30.95
CA ASP A 45 10.24 21.06 -30.38
C ASP A 45 10.29 19.98 -29.29
N SER A 46 9.57 18.86 -29.51
CA SER A 46 9.47 17.74 -28.57
C SER A 46 8.89 18.10 -27.19
N GLN A 47 8.18 19.23 -27.10
CA GLN A 47 7.45 19.66 -25.92
C GLN A 47 5.97 19.85 -26.27
N CYS A 48 5.10 19.53 -25.31
CA CYS A 48 3.67 19.78 -25.44
C CYS A 48 3.40 21.23 -25.03
N VAL A 49 2.95 22.06 -25.97
CA VAL A 49 2.73 23.49 -25.78
C VAL A 49 1.22 23.78 -25.72
N TYR A 50 0.79 24.50 -24.68
CA TYR A 50 -0.61 24.85 -24.46
C TYR A 50 -0.82 26.36 -24.66
N HIS A 51 -1.72 26.73 -25.58
CA HIS A 51 -2.06 28.13 -25.82
C HIS A 51 -3.27 28.54 -24.95
N VAL A 52 -3.03 29.21 -23.82
CA VAL A 52 -4.11 29.71 -22.96
C VAL A 52 -4.73 30.97 -23.56
N ASN A 53 -5.96 30.89 -24.07
CA ASN A 53 -6.78 32.06 -24.35
C ASN A 53 -7.59 32.40 -23.08
N LEU A 54 -7.18 33.46 -22.36
CA LEU A 54 -7.73 33.83 -21.05
C LEU A 54 -9.10 34.50 -21.16
N GLY A 55 -10.10 33.71 -21.54
CA GLY A 55 -11.40 34.21 -21.98
C GLY A 55 -12.62 33.79 -21.19
N HIS A 56 -12.57 33.05 -20.06
CA HIS A 56 -13.77 32.73 -19.26
C HIS A 56 -13.49 32.64 -17.75
N HIS A 57 -14.39 33.24 -16.96
CA HIS A 57 -14.37 33.28 -15.49
C HIS A 57 -15.01 32.00 -14.91
N GLY A 58 -14.27 31.22 -14.11
CA GLY A 58 -14.77 30.12 -13.29
C GLY A 58 -14.04 30.07 -11.94
N THR A 59 -14.77 29.78 -10.86
CA THR A 59 -14.28 29.72 -9.47
C THR A 59 -13.62 28.38 -9.15
N CYS A 60 -12.46 28.38 -8.49
CA CYS A 60 -11.81 27.18 -7.97
C CYS A 60 -12.54 26.68 -6.71
N ASP A 61 -12.91 25.40 -6.70
CA ASP A 61 -13.44 24.68 -5.54
C ASP A 61 -12.29 24.40 -4.54
N THR A 62 -12.48 24.74 -3.27
CA THR A 62 -11.48 24.70 -2.19
C THR A 62 -11.70 23.53 -1.21
N THR A 63 -12.47 22.51 -1.57
CA THR A 63 -12.90 21.43 -0.66
C THR A 63 -11.84 20.38 -0.29
N GLY A 64 -10.56 20.54 -0.63
CA GLY A 64 -9.47 19.66 -0.17
C GLY A 64 -9.46 18.23 -0.73
N LYS A 65 -10.59 17.75 -1.29
CA LYS A 65 -10.79 16.40 -1.83
C LYS A 65 -9.75 15.99 -2.89
N ASP A 66 -9.27 16.96 -3.67
CA ASP A 66 -8.27 16.71 -4.71
C ASP A 66 -6.84 16.54 -4.13
N GLY A 67 -6.52 17.22 -3.02
CA GLY A 67 -5.19 17.17 -2.41
C GLY A 67 -4.89 15.84 -1.71
N ASP A 68 -5.86 15.30 -0.99
CA ASP A 68 -5.67 14.08 -0.21
C ASP A 68 -5.78 12.80 -1.05
N THR A 69 -6.59 12.85 -2.12
CA THR A 69 -6.59 11.83 -3.17
C THR A 69 -5.22 11.75 -3.85
N VAL A 70 -4.55 12.90 -4.04
CA VAL A 70 -3.20 12.97 -4.59
C VAL A 70 -2.19 12.38 -3.61
N LEU A 71 -2.25 12.73 -2.31
CA LEU A 71 -1.33 12.20 -1.30
C LEU A 71 -1.43 10.67 -1.12
N MET A 72 -2.63 10.10 -1.05
CA MET A 72 -2.82 8.64 -1.01
C MET A 72 -2.32 7.94 -2.27
N LYS A 73 -2.55 8.53 -3.45
CA LYS A 73 -1.99 8.01 -4.71
C LYS A 73 -0.47 8.02 -4.68
N LEU A 74 0.14 9.01 -4.04
CA LEU A 74 1.59 9.13 -3.92
C LEU A 74 2.20 8.12 -2.94
N VAL A 75 1.57 7.89 -1.78
CA VAL A 75 2.01 6.82 -0.83
C VAL A 75 1.89 5.45 -1.47
N LYS A 76 0.79 5.19 -2.19
CA LYS A 76 0.61 3.96 -2.98
C LYS A 76 1.70 3.81 -4.04
N LEU A 77 2.03 4.90 -4.74
CA LEU A 77 3.13 4.91 -5.70
C LEU A 77 4.45 4.55 -4.99
N GLN A 78 4.74 5.17 -3.85
CA GLN A 78 5.96 4.94 -3.07
C GLN A 78 6.10 3.48 -2.61
N ASN A 79 5.01 2.82 -2.21
CA ASN A 79 5.02 1.41 -1.82
C ASN A 79 5.19 0.46 -3.02
N MET A 80 4.51 0.72 -4.14
CA MET A 80 4.72 -0.04 -5.39
C MET A 80 6.18 0.07 -5.87
N LEU A 81 6.75 1.25 -5.68
CA LEU A 81 8.13 1.58 -6.01
C LEU A 81 9.14 0.89 -5.07
N LEU A 82 8.80 0.67 -3.79
CA LEU A 82 9.61 -0.13 -2.87
C LEU A 82 9.59 -1.63 -3.24
N GLU A 83 8.43 -2.16 -3.60
CA GLU A 83 8.26 -3.55 -4.05
C GLU A 83 9.02 -3.83 -5.34
N GLN A 84 9.04 -2.87 -6.29
CA GLN A 84 9.85 -2.97 -7.50
C GLN A 84 11.36 -3.04 -7.22
N SER A 85 11.87 -2.27 -6.26
CA SER A 85 13.29 -2.31 -5.90
C SER A 85 13.69 -3.66 -5.26
N LEU A 86 12.82 -4.23 -4.42
CA LEU A 86 13.02 -5.58 -3.83
C LEU A 86 13.00 -6.69 -4.90
N LEU A 87 12.08 -6.62 -5.87
CA LEU A 87 12.04 -7.54 -7.01
C LEU A 87 13.32 -7.44 -7.86
N THR A 88 13.82 -6.22 -8.08
CA THR A 88 15.06 -5.97 -8.84
C THR A 88 16.28 -6.60 -8.14
N GLN A 89 16.38 -6.44 -6.81
CA GLN A 89 17.43 -7.08 -6.01
C GLN A 89 17.34 -8.62 -6.04
N ALA A 90 16.13 -9.18 -5.94
CA ALA A 90 15.91 -10.62 -5.96
C ALA A 90 16.28 -11.25 -7.33
N VAL A 91 15.98 -10.57 -8.43
CA VAL A 91 16.39 -11.00 -9.79
C VAL A 91 17.92 -10.95 -9.93
N SER A 92 18.58 -9.90 -9.44
CA SER A 92 20.04 -9.80 -9.44
C SER A 92 20.70 -10.95 -8.66
N MET A 93 20.19 -11.25 -7.45
CA MET A 93 20.75 -12.32 -6.60
C MET A 93 20.60 -13.73 -7.21
N LYS A 94 19.46 -14.03 -7.85
CA LYS A 94 19.27 -15.32 -8.54
C LYS A 94 20.30 -15.52 -9.66
N TYR A 95 20.69 -14.44 -10.31
CA TYR A 95 21.61 -14.44 -11.43
C TYR A 95 23.07 -14.68 -11.03
N ASP A 96 23.49 -14.06 -9.93
CA ASP A 96 24.81 -14.27 -9.33
C ASP A 96 24.97 -15.74 -8.87
N ASN A 97 23.89 -16.33 -8.33
CA ASN A 97 23.87 -17.73 -7.93
C ASN A 97 24.05 -18.70 -9.12
N VAL A 98 23.39 -18.46 -10.25
CA VAL A 98 23.55 -19.31 -11.45
C VAL A 98 24.98 -19.22 -12.00
N THR A 99 25.55 -18.01 -12.02
CA THR A 99 26.94 -17.80 -12.44
C THR A 99 27.93 -18.55 -11.52
N MET A 100 27.69 -18.52 -10.21
CA MET A 100 28.49 -19.27 -9.23
C MET A 100 28.37 -20.79 -9.41
N VAL A 101 27.18 -21.31 -9.69
CA VAL A 101 26.95 -22.74 -9.97
C VAL A 101 27.69 -23.17 -11.23
N ILE A 102 27.63 -22.40 -12.31
CA ILE A 102 28.39 -22.67 -13.55
C ILE A 102 29.90 -22.70 -13.27
N GLN A 103 30.43 -21.81 -12.43
CA GLN A 103 31.85 -21.81 -12.04
C GLN A 103 32.22 -23.06 -11.23
N LYS A 104 31.37 -23.49 -10.29
CA LYS A 104 31.58 -24.72 -9.51
C LYS A 104 31.57 -25.97 -10.40
N ILE A 105 30.62 -26.07 -11.33
CA ILE A 105 30.54 -27.19 -12.29
C ILE A 105 31.79 -27.20 -13.17
N ARG A 106 32.24 -26.04 -13.67
CA ARG A 106 33.47 -25.93 -14.45
C ARG A 106 34.71 -26.39 -13.68
N SER A 107 34.81 -26.00 -12.41
CA SER A 107 35.91 -26.43 -11.52
C SER A 107 35.89 -27.95 -11.29
N ALA A 108 34.72 -28.53 -11.04
CA ALA A 108 34.56 -29.97 -10.86
C ALA A 108 34.92 -30.74 -12.13
N LEU A 109 34.48 -30.25 -13.30
CA LEU A 109 34.77 -30.86 -14.60
C LEU A 109 36.28 -30.96 -14.89
N ASN A 110 37.04 -29.94 -14.48
CA ASN A 110 38.50 -29.90 -14.64
C ASN A 110 39.23 -30.91 -13.75
N SER A 111 38.57 -31.46 -12.72
CA SER A 111 39.14 -32.48 -11.82
C SER A 111 38.89 -33.92 -12.28
N LEU A 112 38.06 -34.12 -13.31
CA LEU A 112 37.76 -35.43 -13.88
C LEU A 112 38.88 -35.90 -14.84
N ASP A 113 38.91 -37.20 -15.13
CA ASP A 113 39.80 -37.77 -16.15
C ASP A 113 39.47 -37.25 -17.56
N ALA A 114 40.41 -37.45 -18.49
CA ALA A 114 40.34 -36.87 -19.82
C ALA A 114 39.14 -37.37 -20.64
N VAL A 115 38.73 -38.63 -20.45
CA VAL A 115 37.65 -39.26 -21.24
C VAL A 115 36.31 -38.71 -20.78
N THR A 116 36.02 -38.77 -19.48
CA THR A 116 34.76 -38.25 -18.93
C THR A 116 34.64 -36.73 -19.11
N ARG A 117 35.75 -35.98 -19.00
CA ARG A 117 35.74 -34.55 -19.29
C ARG A 117 35.36 -34.26 -20.75
N HIS A 118 35.90 -35.03 -21.70
CA HIS A 118 35.61 -34.85 -23.12
C HIS A 118 34.12 -35.05 -23.45
N GLU A 119 33.47 -36.02 -22.80
CA GLU A 119 32.04 -36.30 -22.97
C GLU A 119 31.14 -35.23 -22.34
N LEU A 120 31.50 -34.69 -21.17
CA LEU A 120 30.66 -33.74 -20.43
C LEU A 120 30.87 -32.27 -20.82
N GLN A 121 31.99 -31.93 -21.45
CA GLN A 121 32.31 -30.56 -21.83
C GLN A 121 31.31 -29.91 -22.82
N PRO A 122 30.76 -30.62 -23.83
CA PRO A 122 29.70 -30.10 -24.68
C PRO A 122 28.43 -29.73 -23.90
N LEU A 123 28.02 -30.56 -22.92
CA LEU A 123 26.84 -30.30 -22.09
C LEU A 123 27.01 -29.03 -21.27
N LEU A 124 28.19 -28.81 -20.69
CA LEU A 124 28.50 -27.57 -19.97
C LEU A 124 28.43 -26.35 -20.91
N GLN A 125 28.86 -26.47 -22.16
CA GLN A 125 28.73 -25.39 -23.15
C GLN A 125 27.28 -25.09 -23.49
N THR A 126 26.41 -26.10 -23.59
CA THR A 126 24.96 -25.92 -23.77
C THR A 126 24.34 -25.18 -22.59
N VAL A 127 24.75 -25.49 -21.36
CA VAL A 127 24.27 -24.79 -20.16
C VAL A 127 24.74 -23.33 -20.14
N ILE A 128 26.00 -23.08 -20.53
CA ILE A 128 26.55 -21.71 -20.61
C ILE A 128 25.85 -20.89 -21.69
N SER A 129 25.59 -21.47 -22.87
CA SER A 129 24.94 -20.78 -23.97
C SER A 129 23.47 -20.48 -23.65
N ALA A 130 22.74 -21.43 -23.06
CA ALA A 130 21.38 -21.23 -22.59
C ALA A 130 21.31 -20.12 -21.52
N ASN A 131 22.22 -20.15 -20.55
CA ASN A 131 22.32 -19.08 -19.55
C ASN A 131 22.53 -17.73 -20.24
N ASN A 132 23.53 -17.60 -21.11
CA ASN A 132 23.84 -16.36 -21.84
C ASN A 132 22.68 -15.86 -22.72
N ALA A 133 21.89 -16.75 -23.33
CA ALA A 133 20.68 -16.38 -24.07
C ALA A 133 19.63 -15.76 -23.15
N THR A 134 19.34 -16.41 -22.01
CA THR A 134 18.46 -15.84 -20.98
C THR A 134 18.99 -14.51 -20.43
N ARG A 135 20.32 -14.37 -20.30
CA ARG A 135 20.96 -13.10 -19.92
C ARG A 135 20.64 -11.97 -20.90
N ALA A 136 20.71 -12.26 -22.20
CA ALA A 136 20.46 -11.30 -23.26
C ALA A 136 18.98 -10.87 -23.30
N GLU A 137 18.05 -11.81 -23.10
CA GLU A 137 16.61 -11.53 -23.03
C GLU A 137 16.24 -10.66 -21.82
N LEU A 138 16.93 -10.83 -20.69
CA LEU A 138 16.64 -10.11 -19.44
C LEU A 138 17.35 -8.75 -19.33
N ALA A 139 18.42 -8.53 -20.10
CA ALA A 139 19.15 -7.26 -20.13
C ALA A 139 18.27 -6.00 -20.36
N PRO A 140 17.34 -5.97 -21.34
CA PRO A 140 16.47 -4.82 -21.52
C PRO A 140 15.52 -4.59 -20.33
N VAL A 141 15.10 -5.67 -19.65
CA VAL A 141 14.24 -5.59 -18.45
C VAL A 141 15.01 -4.94 -17.30
N LEU A 142 16.27 -5.35 -17.07
CA LEU A 142 17.15 -4.74 -16.07
C LEU A 142 17.40 -3.25 -16.33
N THR A 143 17.68 -2.86 -17.57
CA THR A 143 17.85 -1.45 -17.94
C THR A 143 16.57 -0.64 -17.69
N ARG A 144 15.41 -1.23 -18.00
CA ARG A 144 14.11 -0.60 -17.73
C ARG A 144 13.86 -0.42 -16.23
N LEU A 145 14.19 -1.42 -15.42
CA LEU A 145 14.09 -1.35 -13.96
C LEU A 145 14.99 -0.24 -13.38
N GLN A 146 16.25 -0.15 -13.81
CA GLN A 146 17.16 0.93 -13.38
C GLN A 146 16.65 2.33 -13.76
N THR A 147 15.99 2.44 -14.93
CA THR A 147 15.38 3.70 -15.36
C THR A 147 14.20 4.07 -14.46
N LEU A 148 13.34 3.08 -14.13
CA LEU A 148 12.22 3.26 -13.20
C LEU A 148 12.69 3.64 -11.80
N GLU A 149 13.79 3.05 -11.30
CA GLU A 149 14.40 3.43 -10.00
C GLU A 149 14.87 4.89 -9.99
N LYS A 150 15.43 5.37 -11.11
CA LYS A 150 15.84 6.78 -11.24
C LYS A 150 14.64 7.72 -11.31
N GLU A 151 13.60 7.35 -12.05
CA GLU A 151 12.34 8.10 -12.12
C GLU A 151 11.65 8.15 -10.75
N GLN A 152 11.64 7.05 -10.01
CA GLN A 152 11.18 6.94 -8.62
C GLN A 152 11.91 7.91 -7.68
N GLY A 153 13.25 7.99 -7.77
CA GLY A 153 14.02 8.95 -6.99
C GLY A 153 13.60 10.40 -7.24
N ASN A 154 13.31 10.75 -8.49
CA ASN A 154 12.83 12.09 -8.86
C ASN A 154 11.42 12.38 -8.32
N VAL A 155 10.53 11.37 -8.36
CA VAL A 155 9.18 11.50 -7.78
C VAL A 155 9.25 11.72 -6.27
N LEU A 156 10.14 11.02 -5.56
CA LEU A 156 10.31 11.19 -4.12
C LEU A 156 10.82 12.60 -3.75
N LEU A 157 11.75 13.16 -4.54
CA LEU A 157 12.21 14.53 -4.36
C LEU A 157 11.09 15.56 -4.58
N TRP A 158 10.23 15.33 -5.58
CA TRP A 158 9.09 16.17 -5.86
C TRP A 158 8.03 16.09 -4.75
N LEU A 159 7.82 14.89 -4.22
CA LEU A 159 6.95 14.64 -3.07
C LEU A 159 7.35 15.44 -1.84
N ASN A 160 8.62 15.35 -1.45
CA ASN A 160 9.16 16.12 -0.33
C ASN A 160 8.97 17.62 -0.53
N ARG A 161 9.06 18.12 -1.77
CA ARG A 161 8.79 19.53 -2.07
C ARG A 161 7.32 19.89 -1.83
N ILE A 162 6.39 19.06 -2.28
CA ILE A 162 4.95 19.29 -2.05
C ILE A 162 4.62 19.25 -0.58
N GLU A 163 5.15 18.29 0.17
CA GLU A 163 4.92 18.21 1.61
C GLU A 163 5.44 19.45 2.33
N ASN A 164 6.62 19.95 1.93
CA ASN A 164 7.15 21.21 2.47
C ASN A 164 6.26 22.41 2.11
N GLU A 165 5.82 22.54 0.86
CA GLU A 165 4.92 23.62 0.43
C GLU A 165 3.56 23.55 1.15
N ARG A 166 3.01 22.35 1.32
CA ARG A 166 1.81 22.09 2.12
C ARG A 166 2.04 22.53 3.56
N ALA A 167 3.12 22.12 4.22
CA ALA A 167 3.42 22.50 5.60
C ALA A 167 3.51 24.03 5.76
N GLN A 168 4.14 24.72 4.80
CA GLN A 168 4.22 26.19 4.78
C GLN A 168 2.85 26.86 4.57
N LEU A 169 1.96 26.26 3.78
CA LEU A 169 0.59 26.74 3.61
C LEU A 169 -0.27 26.50 4.85
N LEU A 170 -0.13 25.34 5.49
CA LEU A 170 -0.84 24.99 6.73
C LEU A 170 -0.53 25.98 7.85
N LEU A 171 0.75 26.33 8.04
CA LEU A 171 1.17 27.34 9.02
C LEU A 171 0.52 28.71 8.78
N LYS A 172 0.22 29.07 7.52
CA LYS A 172 -0.42 30.34 7.16
C LYS A 172 -1.94 30.31 7.36
N VAL A 173 -2.57 29.15 7.21
CA VAL A 173 -4.00 28.94 7.48
C VAL A 173 -4.28 28.91 8.99
N ASP A 174 -3.40 28.25 9.76
CA ASP A 174 -3.55 28.02 11.20
C ASP A 174 -3.46 29.32 12.03
N ALA A 175 -2.77 30.34 11.52
CA ALA A 175 -2.72 31.67 12.15
C ALA A 175 -4.08 32.42 12.15
N SER A 176 -5.09 31.93 11.42
CA SER A 176 -6.40 32.59 11.29
C SER A 176 -7.61 31.65 11.44
N SER A 177 -7.43 30.33 11.52
CA SER A 177 -8.53 29.37 11.54
C SER A 177 -8.79 28.83 12.94
N LYS A 178 -10.05 28.81 13.36
CA LYS A 178 -10.46 28.16 14.60
C LYS A 178 -10.29 26.65 14.43
N VAL A 179 -9.51 26.02 15.30
CA VAL A 179 -9.30 24.56 15.33
C VAL A 179 -10.25 23.98 16.37
N TYR A 180 -10.88 22.87 16.02
CA TYR A 180 -11.85 22.17 16.86
C TYR A 180 -11.32 20.79 17.25
N SER A 181 -11.87 20.20 18.31
CA SER A 181 -11.32 18.96 18.88
C SER A 181 -11.84 17.69 18.20
N SER A 182 -12.92 17.78 17.41
CA SER A 182 -13.52 16.61 16.78
C SER A 182 -14.33 16.89 15.51
N CYS A 183 -14.65 15.84 14.75
CA CYS A 183 -15.52 15.95 13.58
C CYS A 183 -16.94 16.39 13.97
N SER A 184 -17.46 15.91 15.10
CA SER A 184 -18.74 16.39 15.65
C SER A 184 -18.72 17.88 15.96
N GLU A 185 -17.61 18.41 16.48
CA GLU A 185 -17.50 19.83 16.76
C GLU A 185 -17.46 20.66 15.48
N TRP A 186 -16.68 20.25 14.48
CA TRP A 186 -16.73 20.84 13.14
C TRP A 186 -18.16 20.84 12.58
N LYS A 187 -18.89 19.72 12.67
CA LYS A 187 -20.28 19.61 12.21
C LYS A 187 -21.24 20.54 12.95
N ARG A 188 -21.11 20.66 14.27
CA ARG A 188 -21.91 21.61 15.08
C ARG A 188 -21.64 23.07 14.74
N ASN A 189 -20.45 23.37 14.23
CA ASN A 189 -20.06 24.71 13.79
C ASN A 189 -20.35 24.97 12.29
N GLY A 190 -21.23 24.17 11.68
CA GLY A 190 -21.75 24.41 10.32
C GLY A 190 -20.99 23.70 9.20
N HIS A 191 -20.02 22.84 9.53
CA HIS A 191 -19.24 22.09 8.53
C HIS A 191 -19.83 20.69 8.31
N HIS A 192 -20.73 20.57 7.34
CA HIS A 192 -21.50 19.34 7.09
C HIS A 192 -20.94 18.44 5.98
N GLN A 193 -19.84 18.82 5.33
CA GLN A 193 -19.30 18.08 4.20
C GLN A 193 -18.21 17.11 4.65
N ASP A 194 -18.21 15.89 4.09
CA ASP A 194 -17.09 14.96 4.25
C ASP A 194 -15.81 15.57 3.67
N GLY A 195 -14.69 15.38 4.37
CA GLY A 195 -13.40 15.96 3.97
C GLY A 195 -12.34 15.85 5.04
N HIS A 196 -11.14 16.36 4.78
CA HIS A 196 -10.10 16.46 5.78
C HIS A 196 -10.26 17.72 6.63
N TYR A 197 -10.23 17.54 7.94
CA TYR A 197 -10.33 18.61 8.93
C TYR A 197 -9.12 18.58 9.86
N LEU A 198 -8.62 19.77 10.20
CA LEU A 198 -7.57 19.92 11.21
C LEU A 198 -8.21 19.80 12.59
N LEU A 199 -7.75 18.82 13.38
CA LEU A 199 -8.21 18.59 14.74
C LEU A 199 -7.10 18.87 15.76
N ASP A 200 -7.47 19.50 16.87
CA ASP A 200 -6.69 19.56 18.11
C ASP A 200 -7.42 18.75 19.18
N VAL A 201 -7.15 17.44 19.20
CA VAL A 201 -7.96 16.44 19.94
C VAL A 201 -7.80 16.49 21.45
N ASP A 202 -6.71 17.07 21.95
CA ASP A 202 -6.36 17.15 23.37
C ASP A 202 -6.06 18.59 23.84
N GLY A 203 -6.12 19.56 22.94
CA GLY A 203 -6.04 20.98 23.25
C GLY A 203 -4.60 21.47 23.44
N LYS A 204 -4.50 22.75 23.82
CA LYS A 204 -3.21 23.44 23.95
C LYS A 204 -2.26 22.72 24.91
N GLY A 205 -1.08 22.37 24.41
CA GLY A 205 -0.01 21.70 25.18
C GLY A 205 -0.03 20.18 25.05
N GLY A 206 -1.01 19.61 24.34
CA GLY A 206 -1.08 18.21 23.95
C GLY A 206 -0.29 17.90 22.67
N VAL A 207 -0.78 16.92 21.90
CA VAL A 207 -0.22 16.62 20.58
C VAL A 207 -0.47 17.78 19.61
N GLN A 208 0.45 18.01 18.67
CA GLN A 208 0.22 19.02 17.64
C GLN A 208 -1.01 18.63 16.80
N ALA A 209 -1.86 19.60 16.50
CA ALA A 209 -3.02 19.44 15.64
C ALA A 209 -2.67 18.74 14.31
N PHE A 210 -3.58 17.90 13.83
CA PHE A 210 -3.36 17.06 12.65
C PHE A 210 -4.63 16.86 11.84
N TYR A 211 -4.46 16.55 10.55
CA TYR A 211 -5.58 16.32 9.65
C TYR A 211 -6.13 14.90 9.82
N VAL A 212 -7.45 14.80 9.86
CA VAL A 212 -8.18 13.53 9.82
C VAL A 212 -9.27 13.62 8.75
N TRP A 213 -9.65 12.49 8.16
CA TRP A 213 -10.84 12.45 7.30
C TRP A 213 -12.09 12.39 8.18
N CYS A 214 -12.94 13.41 8.13
CA CYS A 214 -14.24 13.39 8.77
C CYS A 214 -15.30 12.92 7.78
N ASN A 215 -15.96 11.82 8.11
CA ASN A 215 -17.23 11.45 7.50
C ASN A 215 -18.37 12.12 8.29
N MET A 216 -18.82 13.26 7.78
CA MET A 216 -19.92 14.06 8.31
C MET A 216 -21.29 13.48 7.99
N THR A 217 -21.41 12.56 7.02
CA THR A 217 -22.67 11.84 6.77
C THR A 217 -23.03 10.86 7.88
N SER A 218 -22.04 10.34 8.61
CA SER A 218 -22.26 9.49 9.78
C SER A 218 -22.86 10.25 10.98
N SER A 219 -23.54 9.51 11.86
CA SER A 219 -24.18 10.03 13.07
C SER A 219 -23.93 9.10 14.27
N PRO A 220 -23.02 9.44 15.19
CA PRO A 220 -22.17 10.64 15.18
C PRO A 220 -21.17 10.64 14.00
N PRO A 221 -20.64 11.82 13.60
CA PRO A 221 -19.51 11.91 12.69
C PRO A 221 -18.33 11.03 13.10
N THR A 222 -17.60 10.54 12.11
CA THR A 222 -16.44 9.67 12.32
C THR A 222 -15.18 10.31 11.77
N ALA A 223 -14.10 10.26 12.55
CA ALA A 223 -12.75 10.61 12.16
C ALA A 223 -11.99 9.35 11.73
N SER A 224 -11.39 9.38 10.55
CA SER A 224 -10.63 8.26 9.99
C SER A 224 -9.17 8.64 9.75
N ILE A 225 -8.26 7.75 10.13
CA ILE A 225 -6.82 7.84 9.87
C ILE A 225 -6.39 6.68 8.97
N GLY A 226 -5.80 7.02 7.84
CA GLY A 226 -5.25 6.08 6.86
C GLY A 226 -3.85 5.56 7.20
N HIS A 227 -3.42 4.60 6.39
CA HIS A 227 -2.09 4.00 6.45
C HIS A 227 -1.72 3.36 5.11
N ASP A 228 -0.47 2.93 5.00
CA ASP A 228 0.17 2.42 3.78
C ASP A 228 -0.26 0.99 3.34
N ARG A 229 -1.17 0.36 4.09
CA ARG A 229 -1.69 -1.02 3.89
C ARG A 229 -3.19 -1.10 3.59
N GLY A 230 -3.77 0.00 3.09
CA GLY A 230 -5.21 0.14 2.81
C GLY A 230 -5.77 -0.72 1.67
N LEU A 231 -4.91 -1.35 0.87
CA LEU A 231 -5.31 -2.09 -0.33
C LEU A 231 -5.26 -3.59 -0.12
N ARG A 232 -6.01 -4.32 -0.95
CA ARG A 232 -5.92 -5.78 -1.02
C ARG A 232 -4.55 -6.20 -1.55
N THR A 233 -3.69 -6.71 -0.67
CA THR A 233 -2.30 -7.08 -0.97
C THR A 233 -2.11 -8.58 -0.94
N LYS A 234 -1.36 -9.12 -1.91
CA LYS A 234 -1.06 -10.55 -2.00
C LYS A 234 0.10 -10.93 -1.06
N THR A 235 0.01 -12.10 -0.44
CA THR A 235 1.11 -12.75 0.29
C THR A 235 1.31 -14.18 -0.24
N VAL A 236 2.55 -14.52 -0.60
CA VAL A 236 2.93 -15.81 -1.18
C VAL A 236 4.43 -16.05 -0.98
N GLY A 237 4.83 -17.30 -0.80
CA GLY A 237 6.23 -17.73 -0.62
C GLY A 237 6.71 -17.79 0.83
N TYR A 238 5.81 -17.69 1.81
CA TYR A 238 6.16 -17.62 3.23
C TYR A 238 5.62 -18.83 3.99
N GLU A 239 6.39 -19.90 4.04
CA GLU A 239 6.01 -21.15 4.71
C GLU A 239 6.01 -21.02 6.24
N LYS A 240 7.10 -20.47 6.77
CA LYS A 240 7.29 -20.38 8.23
C LYS A 240 6.22 -19.48 8.85
N VAL A 241 5.73 -19.90 10.00
CA VAL A 241 4.79 -19.18 10.86
C VAL A 241 5.18 -17.69 10.99
N GLY A 242 4.28 -16.78 10.58
CA GLY A 242 4.45 -15.33 10.65
C GLY A 242 5.71 -14.78 9.98
N SER A 243 6.30 -15.50 9.03
CA SER A 243 7.55 -15.11 8.40
C SER A 243 7.40 -13.97 7.40
N HIS A 244 6.20 -13.73 6.87
CA HIS A 244 5.90 -12.47 6.21
C HIS A 244 5.56 -11.41 7.26
N ILE A 245 6.31 -10.30 7.26
CA ILE A 245 6.14 -9.19 8.18
C ILE A 245 5.68 -7.96 7.41
N CYS A 246 4.41 -7.61 7.57
CA CYS A 246 3.83 -6.40 6.99
C CYS A 246 3.69 -5.33 8.07
N LYS A 247 4.66 -4.41 8.14
CA LYS A 247 4.55 -3.24 9.02
C LYS A 247 3.54 -2.24 8.46
N VAL A 248 2.79 -1.62 9.37
CA VAL A 248 1.78 -0.61 9.06
C VAL A 248 2.31 0.78 9.43
N LEU A 249 2.36 1.67 8.44
CA LEU A 249 2.77 3.05 8.59
C LEU A 249 1.55 3.95 8.43
N TYR A 250 1.14 4.58 9.52
CA TYR A 250 0.01 5.51 9.56
C TYR A 250 0.39 6.90 9.06
N ASP A 251 -0.60 7.61 8.52
CA ASP A 251 -0.42 8.97 7.99
C ASP A 251 -0.14 10.03 9.07
N VAL A 252 -0.24 9.64 10.35
CA VAL A 252 0.04 10.48 11.52
C VAL A 252 0.93 9.74 12.51
N THR A 253 1.52 10.48 13.46
CA THR A 253 2.35 9.85 14.48
C THR A 253 1.53 8.95 15.41
N MET A 254 2.15 7.93 15.98
CA MET A 254 1.47 7.04 16.92
C MET A 254 0.88 7.80 18.12
N ARG A 255 1.56 8.86 18.60
CA ARG A 255 1.05 9.73 19.67
C ARG A 255 -0.25 10.43 19.28
N GLN A 256 -0.31 11.01 18.08
CA GLN A 256 -1.52 11.65 17.55
C GLN A 256 -2.66 10.65 17.37
N LEU A 257 -2.38 9.47 16.81
CA LEU A 257 -3.38 8.41 16.64
C LEU A 257 -3.94 7.91 17.97
N THR A 258 -3.07 7.71 18.99
CA THR A 258 -3.54 7.35 20.33
C THR A 258 -4.32 8.47 21.00
N ALA A 259 -3.93 9.73 20.81
CA ALA A 259 -4.67 10.87 21.34
C ALA A 259 -6.07 10.98 20.72
N LEU A 260 -6.20 10.74 19.41
CA LEU A 260 -7.50 10.65 18.73
C LEU A 260 -8.37 9.57 19.39
N MET A 261 -7.84 8.35 19.51
CA MET A 261 -8.60 7.23 20.07
C MET A 261 -9.01 7.46 21.52
N SER A 262 -8.13 8.02 22.36
CA SER A 262 -8.41 8.32 23.76
C SER A 262 -9.46 9.43 23.95
N ASN A 263 -9.63 10.30 22.97
CA ASN A 263 -10.62 11.39 22.99
C ASN A 263 -11.85 11.09 22.10
N SER A 264 -12.04 9.84 21.69
CA SER A 264 -13.19 9.39 20.88
C SER A 264 -14.08 8.45 21.70
N SER A 265 -15.38 8.39 21.39
CA SER A 265 -16.32 7.52 22.12
C SER A 265 -16.12 6.04 21.82
N ASN A 266 -15.75 5.73 20.59
CA ASN A 266 -15.46 4.39 20.13
C ASN A 266 -14.50 4.46 18.94
N CYS A 267 -13.65 3.45 18.78
CA CYS A 267 -12.81 3.30 17.60
C CYS A 267 -12.79 1.86 17.12
N LYS A 268 -12.65 1.69 15.81
CA LYS A 268 -12.59 0.38 15.17
C LYS A 268 -11.61 0.39 14.01
N GLN A 269 -11.10 -0.78 13.67
CA GLN A 269 -10.27 -0.97 12.48
C GLN A 269 -10.67 -2.27 11.80
N TYR A 270 -10.95 -2.20 10.50
CA TYR A 270 -11.34 -3.37 9.71
C TYR A 270 -10.10 -4.17 9.28
N PHE A 271 -10.16 -5.50 9.35
CA PHE A 271 -9.15 -6.35 8.72
C PHE A 271 -9.83 -7.58 8.10
N LYS A 272 -9.36 -7.92 6.90
CA LYS A 272 -9.81 -9.06 6.09
C LYS A 272 -8.61 -9.90 5.66
N TYR A 273 -8.75 -11.21 5.79
CA TYR A 273 -7.83 -12.21 5.30
C TYR A 273 -8.56 -13.17 4.35
N GLU A 274 -8.02 -13.37 3.16
CA GLU A 274 -8.53 -14.28 2.14
C GLU A 274 -7.45 -15.32 1.86
N CYS A 275 -7.77 -16.60 1.97
CA CYS A 275 -6.80 -17.70 1.93
C CYS A 275 -7.17 -18.74 0.88
N HIS A 276 -6.15 -19.41 0.37
CA HIS A 276 -6.25 -20.55 -0.52
C HIS A 276 -5.13 -21.52 -0.13
N GLY A 277 -5.44 -22.52 0.69
CA GLY A 277 -4.47 -23.39 1.34
C GLY A 277 -3.52 -22.63 2.28
N ALA A 278 -4.03 -21.68 3.07
CA ALA A 278 -3.21 -20.89 3.97
C ALA A 278 -3.88 -20.68 5.34
N LEU A 279 -3.26 -21.20 6.39
CA LEU A 279 -3.79 -21.26 7.75
C LEU A 279 -3.77 -19.92 8.49
N ILE A 280 -4.74 -19.79 9.41
CA ILE A 280 -4.68 -18.82 10.50
C ILE A 280 -4.07 -19.51 11.72
N ASN A 281 -4.65 -20.63 12.16
CA ASN A 281 -4.21 -21.39 13.31
C ASN A 281 -3.49 -22.67 12.87
N THR A 282 -2.31 -22.96 13.42
CA THR A 282 -1.64 -24.25 13.21
C THR A 282 -2.36 -25.28 14.09
N GLY A 283 -3.30 -26.03 13.53
CA GLY A 283 -4.11 -27.01 14.25
C GLY A 283 -3.29 -27.93 15.19
N GLY A 284 -3.88 -28.31 16.32
CA GLY A 284 -3.34 -29.30 17.28
C GLY A 284 -2.13 -28.88 18.13
N SER A 285 -1.42 -27.79 17.79
CA SER A 285 -0.16 -27.41 18.45
C SER A 285 -0.23 -26.08 19.22
N GLY A 286 -1.35 -25.35 19.14
CA GLY A 286 -1.53 -24.06 19.82
C GLY A 286 -0.79 -22.88 19.20
N GLY A 287 -0.22 -23.03 18.00
CA GLY A 287 0.42 -21.93 17.25
C GLY A 287 -0.54 -21.23 16.29
N GLN A 288 -0.20 -20.00 15.89
CA GLN A 288 -0.89 -19.25 14.84
C GLN A 288 0.07 -19.03 13.68
N SER A 289 -0.34 -19.34 12.44
CA SER A 289 0.40 -19.00 11.21
C SER A 289 0.21 -17.53 10.83
N THR A 290 -0.98 -16.98 11.10
CA THR A 290 -1.37 -15.61 10.74
C THR A 290 -1.94 -14.88 11.96
N TRP A 291 -1.46 -13.67 12.24
CA TRP A 291 -1.96 -12.82 13.33
C TRP A 291 -1.70 -11.34 13.04
N TRP A 292 -2.31 -10.46 13.84
CA TRP A 292 -2.02 -9.04 13.85
C TRP A 292 -1.31 -8.66 15.16
N VAL A 293 -0.53 -7.59 15.12
CA VAL A 293 0.25 -7.10 16.26
C VAL A 293 -0.35 -5.78 16.74
N SER A 294 -0.55 -5.67 18.05
CA SER A 294 -1.11 -4.49 18.70
C SER A 294 -0.13 -3.31 18.75
N ARG A 295 -0.62 -2.13 19.13
CA ARG A 295 0.23 -0.96 19.40
C ARG A 295 1.32 -1.18 20.46
N ASP A 296 1.09 -2.14 21.36
CA ASP A 296 2.01 -2.46 22.45
C ASP A 296 3.00 -3.59 22.06
N GLY A 297 2.96 -4.04 20.80
CA GLY A 297 3.81 -5.13 20.30
C GLY A 297 3.32 -6.52 20.66
N GLU A 298 2.08 -6.66 21.13
CA GLU A 298 1.49 -7.94 21.50
C GLU A 298 0.97 -8.67 20.25
N ASN A 299 1.32 -9.96 20.13
CA ASN A 299 0.76 -10.84 19.11
C ASN A 299 -0.64 -11.25 19.52
N MET A 300 -1.63 -10.89 18.70
CA MET A 300 -3.03 -11.08 19.05
C MET A 300 -3.53 -12.47 18.65
N THR A 301 -4.22 -13.13 19.58
CA THR A 301 -4.66 -14.54 19.46
C THR A 301 -6.00 -14.73 18.75
N TYR A 302 -6.58 -13.64 18.24
CA TYR A 302 -7.85 -13.64 17.52
C TYR A 302 -7.73 -12.80 16.27
N LEU A 303 -8.51 -13.15 15.25
CA LEU A 303 -8.70 -12.32 14.07
C LEU A 303 -9.93 -11.44 14.23
N PRO A 304 -10.08 -10.37 13.43
CA PRO A 304 -11.17 -9.40 13.57
C PRO A 304 -12.54 -10.09 13.63
N GLY A 305 -13.39 -9.61 14.53
CA GLY A 305 -14.69 -10.24 14.86
C GLY A 305 -14.61 -11.51 15.73
N GLY A 306 -13.42 -12.05 16.02
CA GLY A 306 -13.18 -13.07 17.02
C GLY A 306 -13.29 -12.54 18.46
N ASP A 307 -13.08 -13.41 19.45
CA ASP A 307 -13.16 -13.05 20.86
C ASP A 307 -11.75 -12.84 21.47
N PRO A 308 -11.46 -11.70 22.12
CA PRO A 308 -10.14 -11.45 22.71
C PRO A 308 -9.68 -12.45 23.76
N LYS A 309 -10.61 -13.16 24.41
CA LYS A 309 -10.30 -14.18 25.43
C LYS A 309 -10.32 -15.58 24.86
N LEU A 310 -11.26 -15.87 23.96
CA LEU A 310 -11.47 -17.22 23.42
C LEU A 310 -10.78 -17.47 22.06
N GLY A 311 -10.17 -16.46 21.46
CA GLY A 311 -9.50 -16.55 20.17
C GLY A 311 -10.46 -16.68 18.99
N GLY A 312 -9.92 -17.14 17.87
CA GLY A 312 -10.66 -17.48 16.65
C GLY A 312 -11.11 -16.27 15.82
N CYS A 313 -12.07 -16.53 14.93
CA CYS A 313 -12.61 -15.56 13.97
C CYS A 313 -14.10 -15.29 14.18
N ALA A 314 -14.65 -14.32 13.43
CA ALA A 314 -16.07 -13.97 13.49
C ALA A 314 -17.01 -15.19 13.34
N CYS A 315 -16.68 -16.12 12.44
CA CYS A 315 -17.49 -17.32 12.20
C CYS A 315 -17.56 -18.27 13.42
N LYS A 316 -16.60 -18.20 14.35
CA LYS A 316 -16.56 -19.03 15.57
C LYS A 316 -17.72 -18.66 16.48
N ARG A 317 -18.02 -17.37 16.57
CA ARG A 317 -19.14 -16.83 17.38
C ARG A 317 -20.49 -17.31 16.87
N THR A 318 -20.62 -17.50 15.56
CA THR A 318 -21.86 -17.93 14.91
C THR A 318 -21.90 -19.44 14.68
N ASN A 319 -20.86 -20.19 15.02
CA ASN A 319 -20.68 -21.61 14.69
C ASN A 319 -20.85 -21.90 13.18
N THR A 320 -20.43 -20.96 12.34
CA THR A 320 -20.54 -21.07 10.87
C THR A 320 -19.20 -21.24 10.18
N CYS A 321 -18.11 -21.45 10.93
CA CYS A 321 -16.80 -21.69 10.33
C CYS A 321 -16.83 -22.99 9.52
N ALA A 322 -16.19 -22.96 8.37
CA ALA A 322 -16.05 -24.14 7.53
C ALA A 322 -15.40 -25.30 8.30
N GLY A 323 -15.95 -26.51 8.11
CA GLY A 323 -15.49 -27.74 8.77
C GLY A 323 -15.60 -27.76 10.30
N GLY A 324 -16.24 -26.76 10.92
CA GLY A 324 -16.29 -26.65 12.38
C GLY A 324 -14.99 -26.19 13.03
N HIS A 325 -14.08 -25.57 12.26
CA HIS A 325 -12.85 -24.98 12.80
C HIS A 325 -13.07 -23.64 13.51
N GLU A 326 -12.00 -23.01 14.00
CA GLU A 326 -12.07 -21.70 14.68
C GLU A 326 -12.14 -20.51 13.72
N CYS A 327 -11.70 -20.71 12.47
CA CYS A 327 -11.76 -19.76 11.38
C CYS A 327 -12.07 -20.48 10.07
N ASN A 328 -12.58 -19.77 9.05
CA ASN A 328 -12.84 -20.39 7.75
C ASN A 328 -11.54 -20.86 7.09
N CYS A 329 -10.46 -20.08 7.19
CA CYS A 329 -9.16 -20.44 6.60
C CYS A 329 -8.47 -21.62 7.27
N ASP A 330 -8.91 -22.02 8.46
CA ASP A 330 -8.36 -23.20 9.15
C ASP A 330 -8.74 -24.53 8.49
N MET A 331 -9.68 -24.51 7.53
CA MET A 331 -9.94 -25.65 6.65
C MET A 331 -8.71 -26.11 5.85
N ASN A 332 -7.78 -25.19 5.59
CA ASN A 332 -6.55 -25.42 4.84
C ASN A 332 -6.71 -26.21 3.53
N ASP A 333 -7.71 -25.85 2.73
CA ASP A 333 -7.94 -26.47 1.42
C ASP A 333 -7.64 -25.49 0.29
N LEU A 334 -7.49 -26.01 -0.93
CA LEU A 334 -7.29 -25.22 -2.14
C LEU A 334 -8.62 -24.62 -2.65
N THR A 335 -9.45 -24.14 -1.72
CA THR A 335 -10.67 -23.39 -1.97
C THR A 335 -10.46 -21.99 -1.41
N TRP A 336 -10.84 -20.95 -2.15
CA TRP A 336 -10.81 -19.60 -1.62
C TRP A 336 -11.78 -19.44 -0.46
N ARG A 337 -11.25 -19.02 0.69
CA ARG A 337 -12.01 -18.73 1.91
C ARG A 337 -11.60 -17.38 2.46
N GLN A 338 -12.37 -16.87 3.41
CA GLN A 338 -12.09 -15.57 4.02
C GLN A 338 -12.56 -15.49 5.46
N ASP A 339 -11.84 -14.71 6.24
CA ASP A 339 -12.20 -14.27 7.58
C ASP A 339 -12.02 -12.75 7.64
N GLU A 340 -13.03 -12.04 8.14
CA GLU A 340 -13.06 -10.58 8.15
C GLU A 340 -13.85 -10.04 9.33
N GLY A 341 -13.60 -8.78 9.67
CA GLY A 341 -14.37 -8.07 10.68
C GLY A 341 -13.70 -6.79 11.15
N TYR A 342 -14.30 -6.19 12.17
CA TYR A 342 -13.73 -5.05 12.87
C TYR A 342 -13.05 -5.52 14.16
N ILE A 343 -11.87 -4.97 14.42
CA ILE A 343 -11.25 -4.93 15.74
C ILE A 343 -11.81 -3.71 16.44
N THR A 344 -12.42 -3.89 17.61
CA THR A 344 -13.05 -2.81 18.39
C THR A 344 -12.42 -2.63 19.77
N ASP A 345 -11.39 -3.41 20.11
CA ASP A 345 -10.65 -3.23 21.35
C ASP A 345 -9.68 -2.05 21.22
N VAL A 346 -10.16 -0.87 21.61
CA VAL A 346 -9.40 0.39 21.57
C VAL A 346 -8.12 0.32 22.40
N SER A 347 -8.03 -0.58 23.38
CA SER A 347 -6.80 -0.76 24.18
C SER A 347 -5.68 -1.42 23.38
N LYS A 348 -6.01 -2.15 22.30
CA LYS A 348 -5.06 -2.88 21.46
C LYS A 348 -4.82 -2.21 20.10
N LEU A 349 -5.79 -1.42 19.62
CA LEU A 349 -5.63 -0.62 18.42
C LEU A 349 -4.58 0.49 18.57
N PRO A 350 -3.97 0.95 17.46
CA PRO A 350 -4.12 0.42 16.09
C PRO A 350 -3.34 -0.88 15.85
N VAL A 351 -3.62 -1.55 14.72
CA VAL A 351 -2.77 -2.63 14.21
C VAL A 351 -1.42 -2.05 13.76
N THR A 352 -0.29 -2.55 14.27
CA THR A 352 1.05 -2.09 13.88
C THR A 352 1.75 -3.03 12.91
N GLU A 353 1.43 -4.32 12.95
CA GLU A 353 1.94 -5.31 12.00
C GLU A 353 0.88 -6.36 11.67
N LEU A 354 0.97 -6.91 10.46
CA LEU A 354 0.30 -8.14 10.07
C LEU A 354 1.37 -9.20 9.79
N ARG A 355 1.19 -10.38 10.35
CA ARG A 355 2.10 -11.52 10.22
C ARG A 355 1.38 -12.62 9.47
N PHE A 356 2.02 -13.16 8.44
CA PHE A 356 1.48 -14.27 7.65
C PHE A 356 2.50 -15.40 7.51
N GLY A 357 2.01 -16.63 7.43
CA GLY A 357 2.75 -17.86 7.19
C GLY A 357 1.89 -18.84 6.41
N ASP A 358 2.36 -20.08 6.21
CA ASP A 358 1.61 -21.13 5.49
C ASP A 358 1.18 -20.68 4.09
N THR A 359 2.11 -20.05 3.36
CA THR A 359 1.90 -19.64 1.97
C THR A 359 3.06 -20.09 1.07
N GLY A 360 3.79 -21.13 1.47
CA GLY A 360 5.05 -21.53 0.84
C GLY A 360 4.92 -22.69 -0.13
N ASN A 361 3.94 -23.58 0.04
CA ASN A 361 3.77 -24.76 -0.81
C ASN A 361 3.02 -24.44 -2.10
N ALA A 362 3.02 -25.40 -3.02
CA ALA A 362 2.39 -25.26 -4.32
C ALA A 362 0.87 -25.07 -4.19
N GLY A 363 0.37 -23.95 -4.69
CA GLY A 363 -1.05 -23.60 -4.63
C GLY A 363 -1.43 -22.76 -3.41
N GLU A 364 -0.54 -22.62 -2.43
CA GLU A 364 -0.81 -21.79 -1.26
C GLU A 364 -0.62 -20.31 -1.57
N GLN A 365 -1.61 -19.50 -1.19
CA GLN A 365 -1.54 -18.06 -1.31
C GLN A 365 -2.65 -17.41 -0.49
N ALA A 366 -2.42 -16.15 -0.11
CA ALA A 366 -3.44 -15.36 0.53
C ALA A 366 -3.43 -13.90 0.07
N TYR A 367 -4.51 -13.19 0.39
CA TYR A 367 -4.63 -11.76 0.30
C TYR A 367 -5.06 -11.19 1.64
N PHE A 368 -4.63 -9.96 1.94
CA PHE A 368 -5.08 -9.24 3.12
C PHE A 368 -5.51 -7.82 2.76
N THR A 369 -6.44 -7.27 3.53
CA THR A 369 -6.85 -5.86 3.45
C THR A 369 -7.02 -5.31 4.86
N LEU A 370 -6.32 -4.23 5.19
CA LEU A 370 -6.47 -3.52 6.47
C LEU A 370 -7.09 -2.15 6.20
N GLY A 371 -8.19 -1.85 6.90
CA GLY A 371 -8.88 -0.57 6.78
C GLY A 371 -8.29 0.51 7.70
N PRO A 372 -8.72 1.77 7.50
CA PRO A 372 -8.31 2.87 8.37
C PRO A 372 -8.78 2.63 9.81
N VAL A 373 -8.15 3.34 10.75
CA VAL A 373 -8.72 3.49 12.10
C VAL A 373 -9.84 4.50 12.01
N GLU A 374 -11.04 4.09 12.41
CA GLU A 374 -12.26 4.91 12.38
C GLU A 374 -12.75 5.14 13.81
N CYS A 375 -12.91 6.40 14.19
CA CYS A 375 -13.30 6.81 15.53
C CYS A 375 -14.54 7.71 15.49
N GLU A 376 -15.53 7.43 16.32
CA GLU A 376 -16.69 8.32 16.53
C GLU A 376 -16.28 9.46 17.47
N ASN A 377 -16.33 10.72 17.02
CA ASN A 377 -15.90 11.87 17.84
C ASN A 377 -16.57 13.20 17.52
#